data_AF-A0A7S4AC95-F1
#
_entry.id   AF-A0A7S4AC95-F1
#
_cell.length_a   1.000
_cell.length_b   1.000
_cell.length_c   1.000
_cell.angle_alpha   90.00
_cell.angle_beta   90.00
_cell.angle_gamma   90.00
#
_symmetry.space_group_name_H-M   'P 1'
#
loop_
_entity.id
_entity.type
_entity.pdbx_description
1 polymer ?
#
loop_
_entity_poly.entity_id
_entity_poly.type
_entity_poly.pdbx_seq_one_letter_code
_entity_poly.pdbx_strand_id
1 'polypeptide(L)'
;MRLSSIAVQCLLVFPSLVAAVTVSSIVARGGSTTTRTDNNSNSLGANLGHDIIKEKNAKANTATDDRYVERILQSQWEKHRRWALVAQKRKLKVETGRILKLALISVGAVAQVASTQLVKNKSTASMFGGACIAVGTYIKNQVLTEEETAKMVQSFATSQAIKTEVYKFRAQVTPYNQFKSKPDEALNLLRKRCTTISDSTKDEKFYMTRQDSRPAPGWLDTAEDYIEKRIDVMVNNVYQQRGRLLERRSAFCHNCENALLTLSAAASITSTTQLPAAIQNAVTILSGWGGAFTTISAALAHHVAKEKFSDIAVKYFEAANKLQGVKDGWPSRASMAGAPEWEKQVNKSEDIILSTLEEWAKAKTGDEDLHLEKSAPTPVPVKKEPKKMVWKPDVICGTDESGFYPASDRMQWLMDNANMTETDAQNKVMAEFPEIF
;
A
#
# COMPACT_ATOMS: atom_id res chain seq x y z
N MET A 1 -48.50 -25.47 -10.82
CA MET A 1 -47.27 -26.31 -10.73
C MET A 1 -46.06 -25.79 -11.51
N ARG A 2 -46.15 -24.77 -12.41
CA ARG A 2 -44.98 -24.25 -13.15
C ARG A 2 -44.14 -23.16 -12.43
N LEU A 3 -44.69 -22.51 -11.39
CA LEU A 3 -44.00 -21.50 -10.58
C LEU A 3 -42.79 -22.07 -9.79
N SER A 4 -42.79 -23.37 -9.47
CA SER A 4 -41.65 -23.99 -8.78
C SER A 4 -40.41 -24.10 -9.67
N SER A 5 -40.56 -24.21 -11.00
CA SER A 5 -39.43 -24.39 -11.91
C SER A 5 -38.64 -23.09 -12.12
N ILE A 6 -39.32 -21.93 -12.15
CA ILE A 6 -38.67 -20.62 -12.34
C ILE A 6 -37.98 -20.15 -11.04
N ALA A 7 -38.58 -20.39 -9.88
CA ALA A 7 -37.93 -20.12 -8.60
C ALA A 7 -36.65 -20.96 -8.43
N VAL A 8 -36.68 -22.23 -8.87
CA VAL A 8 -35.50 -23.10 -8.90
C VAL A 8 -34.46 -22.62 -9.92
N GLN A 9 -34.86 -22.13 -11.10
CA GLN A 9 -33.92 -21.55 -12.07
C GLN A 9 -33.28 -20.24 -11.58
N CYS A 10 -34.02 -19.35 -10.93
CA CYS A 10 -33.45 -18.14 -10.33
C CYS A 10 -32.49 -18.47 -9.17
N LEU A 11 -32.80 -19.51 -8.40
CA LEU A 11 -31.91 -20.07 -7.39
C LEU A 11 -30.64 -20.73 -7.96
N LEU A 12 -30.61 -21.09 -9.24
CA LEU A 12 -29.42 -21.65 -9.91
C LEU A 12 -28.57 -20.58 -10.61
N VAL A 13 -29.18 -19.53 -11.15
CA VAL A 13 -28.47 -18.42 -11.82
C VAL A 13 -27.69 -17.56 -10.82
N PHE A 14 -28.22 -17.34 -9.61
CA PHE A 14 -27.55 -16.52 -8.59
C PHE A 14 -26.24 -17.13 -8.06
N PRO A 15 -26.16 -18.43 -7.71
CA PRO A 15 -24.92 -19.10 -7.39
C PRO A 15 -23.90 -19.03 -8.53
N SER A 16 -24.34 -19.09 -9.80
CA SER A 16 -23.45 -18.91 -10.96
C SER A 16 -22.88 -17.49 -11.04
N LEU A 17 -23.66 -16.48 -10.66
CA LEU A 17 -23.22 -15.08 -10.61
C LEU A 17 -22.21 -14.84 -9.46
N VAL A 18 -22.48 -15.43 -8.29
CA VAL A 18 -21.54 -15.43 -7.15
C VAL A 18 -20.28 -16.26 -7.48
N ALA A 19 -20.43 -17.38 -8.18
CA ALA A 19 -19.32 -18.21 -8.66
C ALA A 19 -18.47 -17.50 -9.72
N ALA A 20 -19.08 -16.72 -10.62
CA ALA A 20 -18.35 -15.92 -11.60
C ALA A 20 -17.49 -14.83 -10.92
N VAL A 21 -17.99 -14.22 -9.84
CA VAL A 21 -17.25 -13.26 -9.01
C VAL A 21 -16.10 -13.94 -8.25
N THR A 22 -16.30 -15.16 -7.72
CA THR A 22 -15.25 -15.89 -6.99
C THR A 22 -14.20 -16.51 -7.91
N VAL A 23 -14.58 -17.07 -9.06
CA VAL A 23 -13.65 -17.68 -10.03
C VAL A 23 -12.73 -16.62 -10.68
N SER A 24 -13.26 -15.42 -10.98
CA SER A 24 -12.46 -14.28 -11.45
C SER A 24 -11.40 -13.82 -10.43
N SER A 25 -11.57 -14.18 -9.16
CA SER A 25 -10.62 -13.87 -8.08
C SER A 25 -9.51 -14.92 -7.94
N ILE A 26 -9.74 -16.15 -8.40
CA ILE A 26 -8.83 -17.30 -8.24
C ILE A 26 -7.94 -17.50 -9.47
N VAL A 27 -8.41 -17.19 -10.69
CA VAL A 27 -7.68 -17.43 -11.95
C VAL A 27 -6.51 -16.45 -12.18
N ALA A 28 -6.46 -15.30 -11.50
CA ALA A 28 -5.39 -14.30 -11.64
C ALA A 28 -4.04 -14.70 -10.96
N ARG A 29 -3.77 -15.99 -10.76
CA ARG A 29 -2.85 -16.48 -9.72
C ARG A 29 -1.70 -17.39 -10.19
N GLY A 30 -1.51 -17.61 -11.48
CA GLY A 30 -0.43 -18.48 -11.97
C GLY A 30 0.24 -17.96 -13.25
N GLY A 31 1.50 -17.56 -13.15
CA GLY A 31 2.33 -17.27 -14.33
C GLY A 31 3.63 -16.54 -14.01
N SER A 32 4.68 -17.27 -13.62
CA SER A 32 6.06 -16.85 -13.92
C SER A 32 6.97 -18.08 -13.99
N THR A 33 7.18 -18.58 -15.20
CA THR A 33 8.18 -19.58 -15.57
C THR A 33 9.54 -18.88 -15.65
N THR A 34 10.56 -19.42 -14.98
CA THR A 34 11.95 -18.91 -15.08
C THR A 34 12.77 -19.90 -15.88
N THR A 35 13.32 -19.43 -17.00
CA THR A 35 14.32 -20.11 -17.82
C THR A 35 15.69 -19.99 -17.16
N ARG A 36 16.39 -21.12 -17.07
CA ARG A 36 17.77 -21.27 -16.60
C ARG A 36 18.68 -21.36 -17.82
N THR A 37 19.72 -20.55 -17.85
CA THR A 37 20.79 -20.61 -18.86
C THR A 37 22.09 -20.93 -18.14
N ASP A 38 22.68 -22.08 -18.48
CA ASP A 38 24.05 -22.47 -18.13
C ASP A 38 25.01 -21.93 -19.23
N ASN A 39 26.27 -21.59 -18.91
CA ASN A 39 27.46 -21.87 -19.73
C ASN A 39 28.80 -21.40 -19.12
N ASN A 40 29.55 -22.38 -18.61
CA ASN A 40 30.88 -22.89 -19.00
C ASN A 40 32.05 -22.01 -19.56
N SER A 41 33.23 -22.29 -18.97
CA SER A 41 34.55 -22.64 -19.57
C SER A 41 35.77 -21.66 -19.52
N ASN A 42 36.86 -22.18 -18.90
CA ASN A 42 38.32 -22.23 -19.19
C ASN A 42 39.06 -21.02 -19.83
N SER A 43 40.36 -20.73 -19.66
CA SER A 43 41.58 -21.56 -19.49
C SER A 43 42.82 -20.72 -19.08
N LEU A 44 43.96 -21.42 -18.93
CA LEU A 44 45.29 -21.06 -18.43
C LEU A 44 46.05 -19.87 -19.07
N GLY A 45 46.90 -19.25 -18.25
CA GLY A 45 48.11 -18.53 -18.67
C GLY A 45 49.04 -18.28 -17.47
N ALA A 46 50.22 -18.93 -17.45
CA ALA A 46 51.20 -18.85 -16.38
C ALA A 46 52.41 -18.01 -16.83
N ASN A 47 52.57 -16.80 -16.27
CA ASN A 47 53.84 -16.14 -15.94
C ASN A 47 53.57 -14.67 -15.55
N LEU A 48 53.37 -14.38 -14.25
CA LEU A 48 53.42 -13.04 -13.63
C LEU A 48 53.25 -13.17 -12.11
N GLY A 49 54.19 -13.87 -11.47
CA GLY A 49 54.03 -14.43 -10.12
C GLY A 49 53.92 -13.44 -8.96
N HIS A 50 54.15 -12.13 -9.15
CA HIS A 50 54.10 -11.15 -8.05
C HIS A 50 52.94 -10.16 -8.16
N ASP A 51 52.54 -9.78 -9.38
CA ASP A 51 51.35 -8.93 -9.60
C ASP A 51 50.05 -9.75 -9.59
N ILE A 52 50.08 -11.01 -10.04
CA ILE A 52 48.93 -11.91 -9.97
C ILE A 52 48.54 -12.21 -8.52
N ILE A 53 49.48 -12.25 -7.56
CA ILE A 53 49.14 -12.51 -6.15
C ILE A 53 48.46 -11.28 -5.53
N LYS A 54 48.93 -10.06 -5.81
CA LYS A 54 48.24 -8.83 -5.38
C LYS A 54 46.86 -8.70 -6.03
N GLU A 55 46.74 -8.98 -7.32
CA GLU A 55 45.47 -8.93 -8.05
C GLU A 55 44.50 -10.03 -7.59
N LYS A 56 44.97 -11.25 -7.35
CA LYS A 56 44.15 -12.33 -6.80
C LYS A 56 43.70 -12.03 -5.38
N ASN A 57 44.58 -11.49 -4.53
CA ASN A 57 44.22 -11.10 -3.17
C ASN A 57 43.23 -9.91 -3.17
N ALA A 58 43.42 -8.92 -4.05
CA ALA A 58 42.47 -7.83 -4.22
C ALA A 58 41.09 -8.33 -4.71
N LYS A 59 41.06 -9.18 -5.75
CA LYS A 59 39.81 -9.80 -6.26
C LYS A 59 39.14 -10.72 -5.22
N ALA A 60 39.92 -11.43 -4.41
CA ALA A 60 39.40 -12.27 -3.34
C ALA A 60 38.79 -11.44 -2.20
N ASN A 61 39.39 -10.30 -1.88
CA ASN A 61 38.86 -9.35 -0.90
C ASN A 61 37.57 -8.69 -1.41
N THR A 62 37.54 -8.18 -2.64
CA THR A 62 36.31 -7.59 -3.22
C THR A 62 35.17 -8.61 -3.33
N ALA A 63 35.47 -9.86 -3.74
CA ALA A 63 34.46 -10.92 -3.79
C ALA A 63 33.94 -11.34 -2.41
N THR A 64 34.70 -11.09 -1.34
CA THR A 64 34.26 -11.38 0.04
C THR A 64 33.40 -10.25 0.58
N ASP A 65 33.76 -9.00 0.29
CA ASP A 65 32.97 -7.81 0.61
C ASP A 65 31.63 -7.82 -0.13
N ASP A 66 31.62 -8.16 -1.42
CA ASP A 66 30.39 -8.28 -2.22
C ASP A 66 29.46 -9.36 -1.65
N ARG A 67 30.01 -10.52 -1.25
CA ARG A 67 29.22 -11.59 -0.61
C ARG A 67 28.65 -11.16 0.75
N TYR A 68 29.35 -10.30 1.48
CA TYR A 68 28.84 -9.73 2.73
C TYR A 68 27.69 -8.75 2.46
N VAL A 69 27.87 -7.82 1.52
CA VAL A 69 26.85 -6.87 1.04
C VAL A 69 25.59 -7.60 0.63
N GLU A 70 25.72 -8.60 -0.26
CA GLU A 70 24.58 -9.37 -0.77
C GLU A 70 23.85 -10.14 0.33
N ARG A 71 24.56 -10.68 1.31
CA ARG A 71 23.94 -11.40 2.44
C ARG A 71 23.07 -10.47 3.30
N ILE A 72 23.59 -9.28 3.62
CA ILE A 72 22.87 -8.30 4.44
C ILE A 72 21.67 -7.74 3.67
N LEU A 73 21.86 -7.44 2.39
CA LEU A 73 20.79 -6.98 1.52
C LEU A 73 19.70 -8.02 1.36
N GLN A 74 20.07 -9.28 1.09
CA GLN A 74 19.15 -10.40 0.97
C GLN A 74 18.34 -10.56 2.27
N SER A 75 18.99 -10.43 3.44
CA SER A 75 18.29 -10.45 4.72
C SER A 75 17.24 -9.33 4.85
N GLN A 76 17.53 -8.10 4.40
CA GLN A 76 16.54 -7.02 4.41
C GLN A 76 15.42 -7.25 3.38
N TRP A 77 15.78 -7.80 2.22
CA TRP A 77 14.81 -8.17 1.18
C TRP A 77 13.84 -9.24 1.66
N GLU A 78 14.32 -10.25 2.38
CA GLU A 78 13.49 -11.28 2.99
C GLU A 78 12.49 -10.69 3.99
N LYS A 79 12.88 -9.68 4.77
CA LYS A 79 11.94 -8.94 5.62
C LYS A 79 10.84 -8.29 4.79
N HIS A 80 11.19 -7.59 3.70
CA HIS A 80 10.22 -7.03 2.75
C HIS A 80 9.23 -8.10 2.24
N ARG A 81 9.76 -9.26 1.81
CA ARG A 81 8.95 -10.36 1.27
C ARG A 81 8.02 -10.97 2.31
N ARG A 82 8.47 -11.16 3.55
CA ARG A 82 7.62 -11.62 4.65
C ARG A 82 6.48 -10.64 4.93
N TRP A 83 6.75 -9.34 4.98
CA TRP A 83 5.70 -8.32 5.10
C TRP A 83 4.74 -8.33 3.91
N ALA A 84 5.23 -8.55 2.69
CA ALA A 84 4.37 -8.68 1.50
C ALA A 84 3.41 -9.87 1.62
N LEU A 85 3.88 -11.01 2.15
CA LEU A 85 3.07 -12.19 2.38
C LEU A 85 2.04 -11.99 3.50
N VAL A 86 2.42 -11.32 4.61
CA VAL A 86 1.48 -10.94 5.68
C VAL A 86 0.38 -10.05 5.12
N ALA A 87 0.75 -9.01 4.37
CA ALA A 87 -0.19 -8.11 3.71
C ALA A 87 -1.12 -8.85 2.75
N GLN A 88 -0.58 -9.79 1.96
CA GLN A 88 -1.38 -10.60 1.04
C GLN A 88 -2.38 -11.50 1.77
N LYS A 89 -1.98 -12.15 2.86
CA LYS A 89 -2.88 -12.98 3.68
C LYS A 89 -4.00 -12.14 4.30
N ARG A 90 -3.67 -10.97 4.85
CA ARG A 90 -4.65 -10.02 5.40
C ARG A 90 -5.61 -9.52 4.32
N LYS A 91 -5.08 -9.15 3.17
CA LYS A 91 -5.88 -8.74 2.01
C LYS A 91 -6.88 -9.82 1.60
N LEU A 92 -6.42 -11.07 1.48
CA LEU A 92 -7.31 -12.18 1.14
C LEU A 92 -8.38 -12.42 2.20
N LYS A 93 -8.05 -12.32 3.49
CA LYS A 93 -9.03 -12.43 4.59
C LYS A 93 -10.11 -11.35 4.48
N VAL A 94 -9.72 -10.09 4.28
CA VAL A 94 -10.64 -8.96 4.14
C VAL A 94 -11.49 -9.07 2.87
N GLU A 95 -10.87 -9.36 1.71
CA GLU A 95 -11.59 -9.52 0.43
C GLU A 95 -12.59 -10.69 0.48
N THR A 96 -12.17 -11.84 1.01
CA THR A 96 -13.05 -13.02 1.16
C THR A 96 -14.19 -12.71 2.12
N GLY A 97 -13.92 -12.04 3.24
CA GLY A 97 -14.95 -11.61 4.18
C GLY A 97 -15.98 -10.68 3.54
N ARG A 98 -15.55 -9.72 2.70
CA ARG A 98 -16.44 -8.80 1.99
C ARG A 98 -17.31 -9.52 0.97
N ILE A 99 -16.73 -10.43 0.18
CA ILE A 99 -17.46 -11.23 -0.81
C ILE A 99 -18.46 -12.17 -0.10
N LEU A 100 -18.03 -12.84 0.97
CA LEU A 100 -18.89 -13.75 1.73
C LEU A 100 -20.06 -13.00 2.38
N LYS A 101 -19.81 -11.81 2.96
CA LYS A 101 -20.87 -10.95 3.49
C LYS A 101 -21.88 -10.57 2.40
N LEU A 102 -21.41 -10.12 1.24
CA LEU A 102 -22.26 -9.77 0.10
C LEU A 102 -23.12 -10.97 -0.35
N ALA A 103 -22.50 -12.15 -0.47
CA ALA A 103 -23.20 -13.37 -0.85
C ALA A 103 -24.26 -13.77 0.18
N LEU A 104 -23.94 -13.72 1.47
CA LEU A 104 -24.87 -14.07 2.55
C LEU A 104 -26.06 -13.10 2.63
N ILE A 105 -25.83 -11.79 2.50
CA ILE A 105 -26.92 -10.80 2.46
C ILE A 105 -27.82 -11.06 1.25
N SER A 106 -27.23 -11.35 0.10
CA SER A 106 -27.99 -11.62 -1.13
C SER A 106 -28.83 -12.88 -1.03
N VAL A 107 -28.25 -13.99 -0.56
CA VAL A 107 -28.96 -15.25 -0.33
C VAL A 107 -30.03 -15.09 0.74
N GLY A 108 -29.73 -14.36 1.82
CA GLY A 108 -30.68 -14.07 2.89
C GLY A 108 -31.90 -13.29 2.39
N ALA A 109 -31.68 -12.26 1.57
CA ALA A 109 -32.76 -11.47 0.98
C ALA A 109 -33.65 -12.31 0.05
N VAL A 110 -33.06 -13.15 -0.80
CA VAL A 110 -33.79 -14.09 -1.67
C VAL A 110 -34.61 -15.07 -0.84
N ALA A 111 -34.02 -15.65 0.21
CA ALA A 111 -34.70 -16.63 1.08
C ALA A 111 -35.88 -16.00 1.85
N GLN A 112 -35.72 -14.77 2.35
CA GLN A 112 -36.78 -14.02 3.02
C GLN A 112 -37.97 -13.77 2.08
N VAL A 113 -37.71 -13.31 0.86
CA VAL A 113 -38.76 -13.13 -0.14
C VAL A 113 -39.42 -14.47 -0.50
N ALA A 114 -38.63 -15.51 -0.77
CA ALA A 114 -39.15 -16.84 -1.07
C ALA A 114 -40.06 -17.38 0.05
N SER A 115 -39.74 -17.09 1.32
CA SER A 115 -40.54 -17.50 2.46
C SER A 115 -41.96 -16.93 2.45
N THR A 116 -42.15 -15.74 1.87
CA THR A 116 -43.48 -15.11 1.73
C THR A 116 -44.35 -15.79 0.67
N GLN A 117 -43.72 -16.43 -0.33
CA GLN A 117 -44.38 -17.08 -1.46
C GLN A 117 -44.61 -18.59 -1.24
N LEU A 118 -43.87 -19.22 -0.32
CA LEU A 118 -43.97 -20.65 -0.04
C LEU A 118 -44.98 -20.95 1.09
N VAL A 119 -45.99 -21.77 0.81
CA VAL A 119 -46.97 -22.20 1.83
C VAL A 119 -46.39 -23.29 2.75
N LYS A 120 -45.74 -24.32 2.18
CA LYS A 120 -45.35 -25.54 2.92
C LYS A 120 -44.05 -25.41 3.72
N ASN A 121 -43.16 -24.46 3.37
CA ASN A 121 -41.81 -24.34 3.94
C ASN A 121 -41.48 -22.90 4.43
N LYS A 122 -42.51 -22.11 4.77
CA LYS A 122 -42.35 -20.69 5.17
C LYS A 122 -41.36 -20.51 6.31
N SER A 123 -41.50 -21.30 7.38
CA SER A 123 -40.65 -21.19 8.58
C SER A 123 -39.18 -21.48 8.27
N THR A 124 -38.91 -22.57 7.55
CA THR A 124 -37.54 -22.97 7.18
C THR A 124 -36.84 -21.93 6.32
N ALA A 125 -37.53 -21.39 5.29
CA ALA A 125 -36.95 -20.37 4.41
C ALA A 125 -36.68 -19.06 5.16
N SER A 126 -37.58 -18.66 6.06
CA SER A 126 -37.40 -17.46 6.91
C SER A 126 -36.25 -17.63 7.90
N MET A 127 -36.18 -18.76 8.60
CA MET A 127 -35.08 -19.07 9.53
C MET A 127 -33.73 -19.09 8.82
N PHE A 128 -33.66 -19.70 7.64
CA PHE A 128 -32.45 -19.71 6.82
C PHE A 128 -32.03 -18.30 6.40
N GLY A 129 -32.98 -17.49 5.92
CA GLY A 129 -32.71 -16.10 5.55
C GLY A 129 -32.20 -15.26 6.73
N GLY A 130 -32.84 -15.39 7.90
CA GLY A 130 -32.39 -14.77 9.14
C GLY A 130 -30.99 -15.22 9.57
N ALA A 131 -30.70 -16.52 9.49
CA ALA A 131 -29.38 -17.08 9.79
C ALA A 131 -28.29 -16.52 8.87
N CYS A 132 -28.53 -16.43 7.55
CA CYS A 132 -27.58 -15.84 6.61
C CYS A 132 -27.24 -14.37 6.97
N ILE A 133 -28.25 -13.57 7.29
CA ILE A 133 -28.05 -12.16 7.69
C ILE A 133 -27.30 -12.07 9.02
N ALA A 134 -27.63 -12.91 10.00
CA ALA A 134 -26.94 -12.97 11.29
C ALA A 134 -25.45 -13.32 11.12
N VAL A 135 -25.14 -14.34 10.31
CA VAL A 135 -23.75 -14.72 9.99
C VAL A 135 -23.04 -13.60 9.21
N GLY A 136 -23.71 -12.94 8.26
CA GLY A 136 -23.14 -11.79 7.55
C GLY A 136 -22.79 -10.62 8.48
N THR A 137 -23.61 -10.39 9.50
CA THR A 137 -23.37 -9.37 10.54
C THR A 137 -22.21 -9.77 11.45
N TYR A 138 -22.13 -11.05 11.84
CA TYR A 138 -20.99 -11.58 12.59
C TYR A 138 -19.67 -11.40 11.82
N ILE A 139 -19.63 -11.73 10.52
CA ILE A 139 -18.45 -11.52 9.67
C ILE A 139 -18.07 -10.04 9.60
N LYS A 140 -19.05 -9.13 9.48
CA LYS A 140 -18.78 -7.68 9.52
C LYS A 140 -18.03 -7.30 10.80
N ASN A 141 -18.53 -7.74 11.95
CA ASN A 141 -18.01 -7.33 13.26
C ASN A 141 -16.69 -8.01 13.64
N GLN A 142 -16.39 -9.19 13.10
CA GLN A 142 -15.20 -9.97 13.50
C GLN A 142 -14.08 -9.99 12.46
N VAL A 143 -14.43 -9.92 11.17
CA VAL A 143 -13.47 -10.09 10.06
C VAL A 143 -13.22 -8.78 9.32
N LEU A 144 -14.23 -7.91 9.24
CA LEU A 144 -14.20 -6.67 8.46
C LEU A 144 -14.09 -5.43 9.35
N THR A 145 -13.33 -5.53 10.43
CA THR A 145 -13.06 -4.39 11.30
C THR A 145 -12.14 -3.39 10.61
N GLU A 146 -12.25 -2.13 11.03
CA GLU A 146 -11.35 -1.06 10.58
C GLU A 146 -9.92 -1.36 10.99
N GLU A 147 -9.71 -1.91 12.19
CA GLU A 147 -8.43 -2.39 12.68
C GLU A 147 -7.77 -3.44 11.76
N GLU A 148 -8.51 -4.46 11.30
CA GLU A 148 -7.96 -5.47 10.38
C GLU A 148 -7.60 -4.86 9.01
N THR A 149 -8.35 -3.84 8.58
CA THR A 149 -8.06 -3.09 7.35
C THR A 149 -6.82 -2.21 7.54
N ALA A 150 -6.68 -1.50 8.66
CA ALA A 150 -5.52 -0.71 9.00
C ALA A 150 -4.26 -1.59 9.09
N LYS A 151 -4.34 -2.72 9.80
CA LYS A 151 -3.28 -3.75 9.87
C LYS A 151 -2.89 -4.26 8.48
N MET A 152 -3.84 -4.50 7.58
CA MET A 152 -3.56 -4.88 6.20
C MET A 152 -2.77 -3.78 5.48
N VAL A 153 -3.26 -2.54 5.51
CA VAL A 153 -2.63 -1.40 4.84
C VAL A 153 -1.23 -1.13 5.40
N GLN A 154 -1.07 -1.13 6.72
CA GLN A 154 0.20 -0.92 7.39
C GLN A 154 1.23 -1.98 6.97
N SER A 155 0.89 -3.28 7.03
CA SER A 155 1.80 -4.34 6.59
C SER A 155 2.21 -4.23 5.12
N PHE A 156 1.31 -3.75 4.25
CA PHE A 156 1.63 -3.49 2.85
C PHE A 156 2.57 -2.28 2.70
N ALA A 157 2.30 -1.21 3.45
CA ALA A 157 3.11 0.00 3.42
C ALA A 157 4.53 -0.26 3.93
N THR A 158 4.68 -0.97 5.05
CA THR A 158 5.97 -1.42 5.61
C THR A 158 6.76 -2.24 4.59
N SER A 159 6.08 -3.16 3.90
CA SER A 159 6.68 -3.93 2.81
C SER A 159 7.22 -3.00 1.71
N GLN A 160 6.40 -2.09 1.18
CA GLN A 160 6.84 -1.18 0.10
C GLN A 160 7.93 -0.21 0.55
N ALA A 161 7.89 0.30 1.78
CA ALA A 161 8.92 1.19 2.32
C ALA A 161 10.30 0.49 2.38
N ILE A 162 10.37 -0.74 2.89
CA ILE A 162 11.61 -1.54 2.87
C ILE A 162 12.06 -1.80 1.42
N LYS A 163 11.12 -2.08 0.52
CA LYS A 163 11.43 -2.27 -0.91
C LYS A 163 12.09 -1.01 -1.49
N THR A 164 11.50 0.15 -1.28
CA THR A 164 12.04 1.43 -1.75
C THR A 164 13.43 1.72 -1.17
N GLU A 165 13.68 1.45 0.11
CA GLU A 165 15.02 1.59 0.71
C GLU A 165 16.07 0.69 0.01
N VAL A 166 15.69 -0.55 -0.31
CA VAL A 166 16.56 -1.48 -1.06
C VAL A 166 16.85 -0.97 -2.47
N TYR A 167 15.84 -0.46 -3.20
CA TYR A 167 16.05 0.13 -4.53
C TYR A 167 16.91 1.39 -4.47
N LYS A 168 16.70 2.28 -3.48
CA LYS A 168 17.53 3.47 -3.26
C LYS A 168 18.99 3.11 -2.96
N PHE A 169 19.22 2.08 -2.16
CA PHE A 169 20.55 1.55 -1.90
C PHE A 169 21.21 1.01 -3.18
N ARG A 170 20.49 0.20 -3.97
CA ARG A 170 21.00 -0.37 -5.23
C ARG A 170 21.26 0.67 -6.32
N ALA A 171 20.48 1.74 -6.35
CA ALA A 171 20.67 2.89 -7.22
C ALA A 171 21.72 3.88 -6.67
N GLN A 172 22.31 3.61 -5.50
CA GLN A 172 23.34 4.45 -4.86
C GLN A 172 22.90 5.92 -4.70
N VAL A 173 21.65 6.17 -4.31
CA VAL A 173 21.12 7.54 -4.10
C VAL A 173 21.08 7.91 -2.62
N THR A 174 20.97 9.20 -2.29
CA THR A 174 20.85 9.68 -0.90
C THR A 174 19.78 8.89 -0.14
N PRO A 175 20.08 8.42 1.09
CA PRO A 175 21.25 8.75 1.91
C PRO A 175 22.47 7.85 1.73
N TYR A 176 22.54 7.03 0.69
CA TYR A 176 23.58 6.01 0.49
C TYR A 176 24.78 6.47 -0.34
N ASN A 177 24.59 7.44 -1.24
CA ASN A 177 25.65 8.00 -2.10
C ASN A 177 26.88 8.54 -1.32
N GLN A 178 26.65 9.15 -0.15
CA GLN A 178 27.68 9.75 0.69
C GLN A 178 28.69 8.73 1.25
N PHE A 179 28.35 7.45 1.21
CA PHE A 179 29.17 6.36 1.73
C PHE A 179 29.86 5.55 0.62
N LYS A 180 30.02 6.11 -0.59
CA LYS A 180 30.69 5.42 -1.71
C LYS A 180 32.09 4.90 -1.35
N SER A 181 32.81 5.64 -0.50
CA SER A 181 34.14 5.25 0.01
C SER A 181 34.10 4.30 1.21
N LYS A 182 32.92 4.04 1.80
CA LYS A 182 32.73 3.27 3.04
C LYS A 182 31.45 2.41 2.96
N PRO A 183 31.47 1.30 2.20
CA PRO A 183 30.28 0.48 1.95
C PRO A 183 29.64 -0.09 3.23
N ASP A 184 30.43 -0.34 4.27
CA ASP A 184 29.93 -0.81 5.57
C ASP A 184 29.02 0.20 6.27
N GLU A 185 29.33 1.50 6.18
CA GLU A 185 28.48 2.55 6.75
C GLU A 185 27.15 2.64 6.00
N ALA A 186 27.17 2.51 4.66
CA ALA A 186 25.97 2.47 3.82
C ALA A 186 25.07 1.27 4.18
N LEU A 187 25.67 0.08 4.34
CA LEU A 187 24.97 -1.15 4.72
C LEU A 187 24.36 -1.06 6.12
N ASN A 188 25.10 -0.51 7.08
CA ASN A 188 24.61 -0.33 8.44
C ASN A 188 23.44 0.67 8.47
N LEU A 189 23.50 1.73 7.66
CA LEU A 189 22.38 2.66 7.50
C LEU A 189 21.15 1.97 6.90
N LEU A 190 21.31 1.18 5.84
CA LEU A 190 20.23 0.42 5.23
C LEU A 190 19.59 -0.54 6.25
N ARG A 191 20.42 -1.33 6.95
CA ARG A 191 19.96 -2.25 7.99
C ARG A 191 19.17 -1.52 9.07
N LYS A 192 19.69 -0.37 9.53
CA LYS A 192 19.03 0.47 10.54
C LYS A 192 17.66 0.94 10.05
N ARG A 193 17.59 1.56 8.87
CA ARG A 193 16.32 2.08 8.29
C ARG A 193 15.28 0.98 8.08
N CYS A 194 15.67 -0.13 7.45
CA CYS A 194 14.77 -1.27 7.23
C CYS A 194 14.27 -1.91 8.54
N THR A 195 15.12 -1.94 9.57
CA THR A 195 14.73 -2.46 10.89
C THR A 195 13.80 -1.50 11.60
N THR A 196 14.09 -0.20 11.62
CA THR A 196 13.17 0.83 12.16
C THR A 196 11.80 0.76 11.49
N ILE A 197 11.75 0.71 10.16
CA ILE A 197 10.50 0.58 9.40
C ILE A 197 9.74 -0.69 9.81
N SER A 198 10.43 -1.83 9.92
CA SER A 198 9.80 -3.09 10.32
C SER A 198 9.30 -3.07 11.77
N ASP A 199 10.09 -2.51 12.69
CA ASP A 199 9.83 -2.51 14.13
C ASP A 199 8.70 -1.53 14.50
N SER A 200 8.47 -0.49 13.71
CA SER A 200 7.33 0.43 13.87
C SER A 200 5.97 -0.28 13.72
N THR A 201 5.92 -1.39 12.97
CA THR A 201 4.66 -2.07 12.59
C THR A 201 4.24 -3.19 13.56
N LYS A 202 5.14 -3.63 14.46
CA LYS A 202 4.96 -4.71 15.46
C LYS A 202 3.81 -5.68 15.19
N ASP A 203 4.10 -6.81 14.54
CA ASP A 203 3.07 -7.80 14.19
C ASP A 203 3.57 -9.24 14.44
N GLU A 204 2.86 -9.99 15.29
CA GLU A 204 3.18 -11.38 15.58
C GLU A 204 3.16 -12.27 14.32
N LYS A 205 2.26 -11.96 13.36
CA LYS A 205 2.14 -12.73 12.10
C LYS A 205 3.39 -12.65 11.24
N PHE A 206 4.23 -11.62 11.43
CA PHE A 206 5.50 -11.51 10.74
C PHE A 206 6.44 -12.67 11.10
N TYR A 207 6.57 -12.99 12.39
CA TYR A 207 7.45 -14.05 12.89
C TYR A 207 6.94 -15.46 12.55
N MET A 208 5.63 -15.62 12.39
CA MET A 208 5.02 -16.89 11.98
C MET A 208 5.02 -17.11 10.46
N THR A 209 5.39 -16.11 9.66
CA THR A 209 5.33 -16.20 8.20
C THR A 209 6.64 -16.76 7.64
N ARG A 210 6.52 -17.84 6.84
CA ARG A 210 7.64 -18.49 6.15
C ARG A 210 8.44 -17.47 5.34
N GLN A 211 9.76 -17.60 5.41
CA GLN A 211 10.71 -16.84 4.60
C GLN A 211 10.55 -17.18 3.11
N ASP A 212 10.64 -16.15 2.27
CA ASP A 212 10.63 -16.25 0.81
C ASP A 212 12.05 -15.98 0.30
N SER A 213 12.65 -16.98 -0.34
CA SER A 213 14.06 -16.98 -0.77
C SER A 213 14.30 -16.31 -2.12
N ARG A 214 13.33 -15.58 -2.68
CA ARG A 214 13.55 -14.82 -3.92
C ARG A 214 14.70 -13.82 -3.72
N PRO A 215 15.62 -13.71 -4.68
CA PRO A 215 16.77 -12.83 -4.55
C PRO A 215 16.34 -11.36 -4.54
N ALA A 216 17.14 -10.53 -3.85
CA ALA A 216 17.09 -9.09 -3.95
C ALA A 216 17.37 -8.65 -5.41
N PRO A 217 16.90 -7.46 -5.83
CA PRO A 217 17.32 -6.91 -7.11
C PRO A 217 18.86 -6.79 -7.15
N GLY A 218 19.45 -7.00 -8.33
CA GLY A 218 20.86 -6.73 -8.56
C GLY A 218 21.19 -5.24 -8.47
N TRP A 219 22.43 -4.88 -8.82
CA TRP A 219 22.83 -3.49 -8.96
C TRP A 219 22.00 -2.78 -10.04
N LEU A 220 21.74 -1.49 -9.81
CA LEU A 220 20.95 -0.62 -10.67
C LEU A 220 21.75 0.66 -10.92
N ASP A 221 22.93 0.47 -11.51
CA ASP A 221 23.93 1.49 -11.77
C ASP A 221 23.71 2.24 -13.08
N THR A 222 22.91 1.70 -14.00
CA THR A 222 22.54 2.35 -15.26
C THR A 222 21.07 2.80 -15.27
N ALA A 223 20.78 3.85 -16.06
CA ALA A 223 19.43 4.34 -16.25
C ALA A 223 18.52 3.27 -16.85
N GLU A 224 19.01 2.55 -17.84
CA GLU A 224 18.29 1.49 -18.53
C GLU A 224 17.91 0.37 -17.55
N ASP A 225 18.85 -0.09 -16.71
CA ASP A 225 18.59 -1.12 -15.71
C ASP A 225 17.53 -0.67 -14.70
N TYR A 226 17.63 0.57 -14.21
CA TYR A 226 16.65 1.11 -13.26
C TYR A 226 15.27 1.26 -13.90
N ILE A 227 15.20 1.82 -15.11
CA ILE A 227 13.95 2.00 -15.85
C ILE A 227 13.30 0.63 -16.10
N GLU A 228 14.03 -0.34 -16.63
CA GLU A 228 13.49 -1.65 -16.95
C GLU A 228 13.05 -2.41 -15.69
N LYS A 229 13.94 -2.54 -14.70
CA LYS A 229 13.71 -3.42 -13.54
C LYS A 229 12.81 -2.80 -12.48
N ARG A 230 12.67 -1.47 -12.45
CA ARG A 230 11.86 -0.75 -11.45
C ARG A 230 10.68 -0.01 -12.08
N ILE A 231 10.92 0.90 -13.02
CA ILE A 231 9.85 1.77 -13.55
C ILE A 231 8.87 0.97 -14.41
N ASP A 232 9.37 0.24 -15.41
CA ASP A 232 8.53 -0.50 -16.35
C ASP A 232 7.73 -1.62 -15.67
N VAL A 233 8.34 -2.31 -14.70
CA VAL A 233 7.63 -3.28 -13.87
C VAL A 233 6.49 -2.61 -13.09
N MET A 234 6.70 -1.42 -12.54
CA MET A 234 5.65 -0.71 -11.81
C MET A 234 4.55 -0.19 -12.75
N VAL A 235 4.92 0.42 -13.88
CA VAL A 235 3.97 0.93 -14.88
C VAL A 235 3.12 -0.22 -15.45
N ASN A 236 3.76 -1.22 -16.04
CA ASN A 236 3.07 -2.26 -16.82
C ASN A 236 2.39 -3.30 -15.92
N ASN A 237 3.12 -3.86 -14.94
CA ASN A 237 2.66 -5.03 -14.19
C ASN A 237 1.88 -4.65 -12.92
N VAL A 238 2.12 -3.46 -12.36
CA VAL A 238 1.44 -3.04 -11.14
C VAL A 238 0.32 -2.07 -11.46
N TYR A 239 0.62 -0.89 -11.99
CA TYR A 239 -0.37 0.18 -12.09
C TYR A 239 -1.34 -0.02 -13.25
N GLN A 240 -0.86 -0.20 -14.47
CA GLN A 240 -1.76 -0.38 -15.61
C GLN A 240 -2.58 -1.67 -15.51
N GLN A 241 -1.93 -2.80 -15.21
CA GLN A 241 -2.63 -4.08 -15.10
C GLN A 241 -3.67 -4.07 -13.98
N ARG A 242 -3.32 -3.54 -12.79
CA ARG A 242 -4.29 -3.49 -11.68
C ARG A 242 -5.36 -2.42 -11.89
N GLY A 243 -5.02 -1.28 -12.48
CA GLY A 243 -5.98 -0.24 -12.86
C GLY A 243 -7.09 -0.81 -13.74
N ARG A 244 -6.72 -1.49 -14.84
CA ARG A 244 -7.69 -2.15 -15.74
C ARG A 244 -8.54 -3.22 -15.03
N LEU A 245 -7.94 -3.99 -14.12
CA LEU A 245 -8.67 -5.00 -13.36
C LEU A 245 -9.71 -4.35 -12.41
N LEU A 246 -9.34 -3.26 -11.75
CA LEU A 246 -10.22 -2.54 -10.84
C LEU A 246 -11.36 -1.85 -11.60
N GLU A 247 -11.08 -1.24 -12.75
CA GLU A 247 -12.09 -0.65 -13.63
C GLU A 247 -13.10 -1.68 -14.11
N ARG A 248 -12.65 -2.84 -14.60
CA ARG A 248 -13.53 -3.95 -15.01
C ARG A 248 -14.43 -4.42 -13.87
N ARG A 249 -13.90 -4.51 -12.65
CA ARG A 249 -14.68 -4.87 -11.45
C ARG A 249 -15.72 -3.80 -11.10
N SER A 250 -15.34 -2.53 -11.17
CA SER A 250 -16.25 -1.40 -10.94
C SER A 250 -17.39 -1.41 -11.95
N ALA A 251 -17.07 -1.52 -13.24
CA ALA A 251 -18.05 -1.56 -14.32
C ALA A 251 -19.01 -2.76 -14.18
N PHE A 252 -18.47 -3.94 -13.85
CA PHE A 252 -19.31 -5.12 -13.58
C PHE A 252 -20.30 -4.87 -12.44
N CYS A 253 -19.84 -4.33 -11.31
CA CYS A 253 -20.71 -4.08 -10.17
C CYS A 253 -21.78 -3.02 -10.48
N HIS A 254 -21.44 -1.93 -11.17
CA HIS A 254 -22.40 -0.91 -11.58
C HIS A 254 -23.43 -1.46 -12.59
N ASN A 255 -23.00 -2.31 -13.52
CA ASN A 255 -23.93 -2.95 -14.46
C ASN A 255 -24.92 -3.88 -13.72
N CYS A 256 -24.44 -4.64 -12.73
CA CYS A 256 -25.32 -5.46 -11.88
C CYS A 256 -26.27 -4.60 -11.04
N GLU A 257 -25.78 -3.52 -10.44
CA GLU A 257 -26.58 -2.58 -9.64
C GLU A 257 -27.70 -1.95 -10.49
N ASN A 258 -27.36 -1.40 -11.66
CA ASN A 258 -28.32 -0.80 -12.59
C ASN A 258 -29.35 -1.83 -13.09
N ALA A 259 -28.93 -3.06 -13.39
CA ALA A 259 -29.85 -4.13 -13.77
C ALA A 259 -30.81 -4.49 -12.63
N LEU A 260 -30.34 -4.55 -11.39
CA LEU A 260 -31.19 -4.86 -10.24
C LEU A 260 -32.15 -3.71 -9.90
N LEU A 261 -31.71 -2.45 -10.05
CA LEU A 261 -32.56 -1.28 -9.86
C LEU A 261 -33.66 -1.21 -10.93
N THR A 262 -33.34 -1.48 -12.19
CA THR A 262 -34.34 -1.52 -13.26
C THR A 262 -35.35 -2.66 -13.06
N LEU A 263 -34.90 -3.84 -12.62
CA LEU A 263 -35.79 -4.95 -12.24
C LEU A 263 -36.69 -4.60 -11.04
N SER A 264 -36.14 -3.91 -10.03
CA SER A 264 -36.91 -3.46 -8.87
C SER A 264 -37.97 -2.40 -9.24
N ALA A 265 -37.61 -1.45 -10.10
CA ALA A 265 -38.53 -0.44 -10.62
C ALA A 265 -39.65 -1.10 -11.45
N ALA A 266 -39.32 -2.02 -12.35
CA ALA A 266 -40.30 -2.76 -13.15
C ALA A 266 -41.26 -3.59 -12.29
N ALA A 267 -40.77 -4.17 -11.19
CA ALA A 267 -41.58 -4.90 -10.21
C ALA A 267 -42.57 -4.00 -9.45
N SER A 268 -42.29 -2.69 -9.35
CA SER A 268 -43.09 -1.72 -8.59
C SER A 268 -44.19 -1.04 -9.41
N ILE A 269 -44.22 -1.21 -10.74
CA ILE A 269 -45.28 -0.66 -11.60
C ILE A 269 -46.53 -1.53 -11.45
N THR A 270 -47.39 -1.18 -10.50
CA THR A 270 -48.57 -1.97 -10.08
C THR A 270 -49.83 -1.75 -10.92
N SER A 271 -49.84 -0.80 -11.86
CA SER A 271 -51.01 -0.51 -12.72
C SER A 271 -50.85 -1.16 -14.11
N THR A 272 -51.02 -2.47 -14.20
CA THR A 272 -50.75 -3.26 -15.42
C THR A 272 -51.91 -3.37 -16.41
N THR A 273 -53.04 -2.67 -16.21
CA THR A 273 -54.25 -2.85 -17.04
C THR A 273 -54.05 -2.52 -18.53
N GLN A 274 -52.94 -1.88 -18.92
CA GLN A 274 -52.64 -1.50 -20.31
C GLN A 274 -51.44 -2.23 -20.93
N LEU A 275 -50.79 -3.18 -20.23
CA LEU A 275 -49.64 -3.89 -20.79
C LEU A 275 -50.06 -5.16 -21.57
N PRO A 276 -49.33 -5.52 -22.65
CA PRO A 276 -49.51 -6.81 -23.33
C PRO A 276 -49.40 -8.00 -22.35
N ALA A 277 -50.20 -9.04 -22.56
CA ALA A 277 -50.29 -10.20 -21.65
C ALA A 277 -48.93 -10.87 -21.34
N ALA A 278 -48.02 -10.92 -22.32
CA ALA A 278 -46.66 -11.44 -22.12
C ALA A 278 -45.87 -10.61 -21.08
N ILE A 279 -46.02 -9.29 -21.11
CA ILE A 279 -45.35 -8.37 -20.20
C ILE A 279 -46.03 -8.41 -18.83
N GLN A 280 -47.36 -8.49 -18.77
CA GLN A 280 -48.10 -8.65 -17.50
C GLN A 280 -47.65 -9.90 -16.72
N ASN A 281 -47.49 -11.03 -17.41
CA ASN A 281 -47.01 -12.26 -16.78
C ASN A 281 -45.60 -12.11 -16.20
N ALA A 282 -44.69 -11.45 -16.94
CA ALA A 282 -43.34 -11.17 -16.45
C ALA A 282 -43.34 -10.23 -15.24
N VAL A 283 -44.10 -9.12 -15.29
CA VAL A 283 -44.23 -8.16 -14.19
C VAL A 283 -44.82 -8.80 -12.95
N THR A 284 -45.84 -9.64 -13.09
CA THR A 284 -46.47 -10.33 -11.96
C THR A 284 -45.49 -11.26 -11.24
N ILE A 285 -44.68 -12.00 -12.00
CA ILE A 285 -43.62 -12.85 -11.43
C ILE A 285 -42.58 -11.99 -10.70
N LEU A 286 -42.15 -10.87 -11.28
CA LEU A 286 -41.13 -9.98 -10.71
C LEU A 286 -41.63 -9.18 -9.50
N SER A 287 -42.92 -8.85 -9.44
CA SER A 287 -43.53 -8.02 -8.38
C SER A 287 -43.28 -8.59 -6.97
N GLY A 288 -43.29 -9.92 -6.83
CA GLY A 288 -42.99 -10.60 -5.58
C GLY A 288 -41.51 -10.51 -5.13
N TRP A 289 -40.59 -10.12 -6.03
CA TRP A 289 -39.14 -10.12 -5.80
C TRP A 289 -38.50 -8.74 -5.64
N GLY A 290 -39.26 -7.65 -5.81
CA GLY A 290 -38.73 -6.28 -5.77
C GLY A 290 -37.93 -5.97 -4.50
N GLY A 291 -38.37 -6.45 -3.33
CA GLY A 291 -37.65 -6.27 -2.06
C GLY A 291 -36.26 -6.95 -2.03
N ALA A 292 -36.13 -8.14 -2.63
CA ALA A 292 -34.84 -8.83 -2.73
C ALA A 292 -33.90 -8.09 -3.67
N PHE A 293 -34.38 -7.68 -4.86
CA PHE A 293 -33.56 -6.93 -5.81
C PHE A 293 -33.04 -5.62 -5.23
N THR A 294 -33.89 -4.88 -4.51
CA THR A 294 -33.51 -3.65 -3.81
C THR A 294 -32.43 -3.91 -2.76
N THR A 295 -32.58 -4.96 -1.95
CA THR A 295 -31.61 -5.31 -0.90
C THR A 295 -30.26 -5.73 -1.48
N ILE A 296 -30.26 -6.54 -2.54
CA ILE A 296 -29.04 -6.97 -3.23
C ILE A 296 -28.35 -5.77 -3.89
N SER A 297 -29.13 -4.90 -4.55
CA SER A 297 -28.61 -3.67 -5.14
C SER A 297 -27.95 -2.77 -4.09
N ALA A 298 -28.62 -2.51 -2.96
CA ALA A 298 -28.03 -1.75 -1.86
C ALA A 298 -26.76 -2.41 -1.28
N ALA A 299 -26.73 -3.74 -1.19
CA ALA A 299 -25.54 -4.47 -0.74
C ALA A 299 -24.36 -4.35 -1.73
N LEU A 300 -24.63 -4.39 -3.04
CA LEU A 300 -23.64 -4.16 -4.09
C LEU A 300 -23.13 -2.72 -4.06
N ALA A 301 -24.03 -1.74 -3.99
CA ALA A 301 -23.68 -0.32 -3.89
C ALA A 301 -22.75 -0.06 -2.69
N HIS A 302 -23.10 -0.60 -1.51
CA HIS A 302 -22.25 -0.53 -0.33
C HIS A 302 -20.89 -1.22 -0.55
N HIS A 303 -20.85 -2.37 -1.24
CA HIS A 303 -19.59 -3.06 -1.55
C HIS A 303 -18.68 -2.21 -2.45
N VAL A 304 -19.23 -1.64 -3.52
CA VAL A 304 -18.49 -0.75 -4.44
C VAL A 304 -17.99 0.50 -3.73
N ALA A 305 -18.87 1.18 -2.98
CA ALA A 305 -18.53 2.40 -2.25
C ALA A 305 -17.39 2.17 -1.24
N LYS A 306 -17.39 1.03 -0.54
CA LYS A 306 -16.32 0.72 0.42
C LYS A 306 -15.01 0.30 -0.26
N GLU A 307 -15.07 -0.32 -1.43
CA GLU A 307 -13.87 -0.76 -2.15
C GLU A 307 -13.20 0.35 -2.96
N LYS A 308 -13.94 1.41 -3.34
CA LYS A 308 -13.44 2.56 -4.12
C LYS A 308 -12.65 2.12 -5.36
N PHE A 309 -13.18 1.14 -6.10
CA PHE A 309 -12.47 0.53 -7.24
C PHE A 309 -12.10 1.56 -8.31
N SER A 310 -13.05 2.42 -8.69
CA SER A 310 -12.84 3.48 -9.68
C SER A 310 -11.77 4.48 -9.23
N ASP A 311 -11.90 5.05 -8.03
CA ASP A 311 -10.95 6.03 -7.50
C ASP A 311 -9.51 5.49 -7.45
N ILE A 312 -9.34 4.24 -7.00
CA ILE A 312 -8.03 3.59 -6.94
C ILE A 312 -7.49 3.32 -8.36
N ALA A 313 -8.36 2.92 -9.30
CA ALA A 313 -7.95 2.70 -10.69
C ALA A 313 -7.43 3.99 -11.32
N VAL A 314 -8.13 5.11 -11.14
CA VAL A 314 -7.71 6.43 -11.63
C VAL A 314 -6.34 6.80 -11.06
N LYS A 315 -6.13 6.66 -9.75
CA LYS A 315 -4.83 6.94 -9.11
C LYS A 315 -3.70 6.06 -9.66
N TYR A 316 -3.97 4.80 -9.94
CA TYR A 316 -2.97 3.92 -10.57
C TYR A 316 -2.64 4.36 -12.00
N PHE A 317 -3.63 4.72 -12.82
CA PHE A 317 -3.37 5.23 -14.16
C PHE A 317 -2.61 6.56 -14.14
N GLU A 318 -2.96 7.45 -13.20
CA GLU A 318 -2.23 8.71 -12.99
C GLU A 318 -0.78 8.46 -12.59
N ALA A 319 -0.53 7.56 -11.63
CA ALA A 319 0.81 7.17 -11.23
C ALA A 319 1.62 6.55 -12.37
N ALA A 320 0.99 5.69 -13.18
CA ALA A 320 1.60 5.11 -14.38
C ALA A 320 2.00 6.20 -15.37
N ASN A 321 1.13 7.17 -15.64
CA ASN A 321 1.41 8.30 -16.53
C ASN A 321 2.53 9.20 -15.98
N LYS A 322 2.54 9.49 -14.67
CA LYS A 322 3.60 10.25 -14.02
C LYS A 322 4.96 9.55 -14.14
N LEU A 323 5.00 8.24 -13.90
CA LEU A 323 6.23 7.43 -14.05
C LEU A 323 6.68 7.33 -15.51
N GLN A 324 5.75 7.17 -16.45
CA GLN A 324 6.05 7.19 -17.88
C GLN A 324 6.65 8.54 -18.28
N GLY A 325 6.11 9.66 -17.79
CA GLY A 325 6.69 10.98 -18.01
C GLY A 325 8.09 11.16 -17.41
N VAL A 326 8.40 10.49 -16.29
CA VAL A 326 9.77 10.45 -15.74
C VAL A 326 10.70 9.63 -16.63
N LYS A 327 10.23 8.50 -17.16
CA LYS A 327 10.97 7.66 -18.12
C LYS A 327 11.26 8.41 -19.42
N ASP A 328 10.24 9.03 -20.01
CA ASP A 328 10.36 9.73 -21.29
C ASP A 328 11.19 11.02 -21.17
N GLY A 329 11.14 11.67 -20.01
CA GLY A 329 11.93 12.85 -19.67
C GLY A 329 13.29 12.54 -19.03
N TRP A 330 13.77 11.29 -19.10
CA TRP A 330 15.04 10.92 -18.46
C TRP A 330 16.22 11.60 -19.17
N PRO A 331 17.00 12.45 -18.48
CA PRO A 331 18.04 13.22 -19.13
C PRO A 331 19.23 12.33 -19.48
N SER A 332 19.82 12.52 -20.67
CA SER A 332 21.00 11.75 -21.11
C SER A 332 22.22 11.93 -20.18
N ARG A 333 22.26 13.03 -19.42
CA ARG A 333 23.30 13.29 -18.40
C ARG A 333 23.14 12.45 -17.13
N ALA A 334 21.98 11.83 -16.91
CA ALA A 334 21.69 10.94 -15.79
C ALA A 334 21.76 9.46 -16.22
N SER A 335 22.74 9.09 -17.04
CA SER A 335 22.86 7.73 -17.59
C SER A 335 23.31 6.69 -16.55
N MET A 336 23.96 7.10 -15.47
CA MET A 336 24.50 6.19 -14.47
C MET A 336 24.54 6.77 -13.05
N ALA A 337 24.70 5.87 -12.07
CA ALA A 337 24.80 6.20 -10.66
C ALA A 337 25.95 7.20 -10.37
N GLY A 338 25.61 8.29 -9.70
CA GLY A 338 26.53 9.39 -9.38
C GLY A 338 26.63 10.48 -10.46
N ALA A 339 25.97 10.31 -11.61
CA ALA A 339 25.90 11.37 -12.60
C ALA A 339 25.01 12.54 -12.12
N PRO A 340 25.23 13.76 -12.64
CA PRO A 340 24.34 14.90 -12.35
C PRO A 340 22.90 14.54 -12.69
N GLU A 341 21.95 14.90 -11.83
CA GLU A 341 20.51 14.64 -11.98
C GLU A 341 20.04 13.18 -11.78
N TRP A 342 20.94 12.19 -11.70
CA TRP A 342 20.59 10.77 -11.41
C TRP A 342 19.72 10.63 -10.17
N GLU A 343 20.22 11.16 -9.05
CA GLU A 343 19.55 11.10 -7.76
C GLU A 343 18.16 11.75 -7.80
N LYS A 344 18.04 12.87 -8.51
CA LYS A 344 16.78 13.60 -8.64
C LYS A 344 15.73 12.74 -9.34
N GLN A 345 16.10 12.00 -10.39
CA GLN A 345 15.15 11.18 -11.14
C GLN A 345 14.76 9.90 -10.40
N VAL A 346 15.72 9.23 -9.74
CA VAL A 346 15.43 8.06 -8.90
C VAL A 346 14.54 8.45 -7.72
N ASN A 347 14.85 9.55 -7.01
CA ASN A 347 14.01 10.03 -5.91
C ASN A 347 12.62 10.43 -6.40
N LYS A 348 12.51 11.18 -7.51
CA LYS A 348 11.22 11.52 -8.11
C LYS A 348 10.39 10.27 -8.43
N SER A 349 11.02 9.22 -8.96
CA SER A 349 10.35 7.95 -9.26
C SER A 349 9.86 7.24 -8.00
N GLU A 350 10.71 7.11 -6.98
CA GLU A 350 10.33 6.47 -5.71
C GLU A 350 9.29 7.28 -4.93
N ASP A 351 9.34 8.61 -5.00
CA ASP A 351 8.37 9.50 -4.36
C ASP A 351 6.99 9.34 -5.00
N ILE A 352 6.89 9.21 -6.34
CA ILE A 352 5.63 8.91 -7.01
C ILE A 352 5.08 7.55 -6.54
N ILE A 353 5.94 6.54 -6.39
CA ILE A 353 5.52 5.20 -5.95
C ILE A 353 4.99 5.24 -4.51
N LEU A 354 5.70 5.94 -3.61
CA LEU A 354 5.32 6.07 -2.21
C LEU A 354 4.07 6.95 -2.03
N SER A 355 3.95 8.08 -2.73
CA SER A 355 2.77 8.94 -2.64
C SER A 355 1.52 8.22 -3.13
N THR A 356 1.62 7.44 -4.21
CA THR A 356 0.51 6.62 -4.72
C THR A 356 0.08 5.56 -3.69
N LEU A 357 1.04 4.98 -2.97
CA LEU A 357 0.78 4.04 -1.89
C LEU A 357 0.09 4.71 -0.70
N GLU A 358 0.53 5.88 -0.27
CA GLU A 358 -0.10 6.67 0.80
C GLU A 358 -1.54 7.04 0.43
N GLU A 359 -1.76 7.47 -0.81
CA GLU A 359 -3.08 7.79 -1.33
C GLU A 359 -4.01 6.57 -1.39
N TRP A 360 -3.47 5.41 -1.76
CA TRP A 360 -4.20 4.14 -1.71
C TRP A 360 -4.52 3.73 -0.27
N ALA A 361 -3.57 3.91 0.64
CA ALA A 361 -3.73 3.61 2.06
C ALA A 361 -4.85 4.45 2.68
N LYS A 362 -4.81 5.78 2.49
CA LYS A 362 -5.84 6.73 2.91
C LYS A 362 -7.21 6.38 2.35
N ALA A 363 -7.29 6.05 1.06
CA ALA A 363 -8.53 5.63 0.44
C ALA A 363 -9.14 4.38 1.08
N LYS A 364 -8.31 3.45 1.58
CA LYS A 364 -8.75 2.19 2.22
C LYS A 364 -9.07 2.32 3.70
N THR A 365 -8.40 3.21 4.45
CA THR A 365 -8.70 3.46 5.87
C THR A 365 -9.78 4.51 6.09
N GLY A 366 -10.14 5.30 5.07
CA GLY A 366 -11.14 6.35 5.19
C GLY A 366 -10.55 7.63 5.81
N ASP A 367 -9.33 7.98 5.40
CA ASP A 367 -8.58 9.16 5.84
C ASP A 367 -8.21 9.19 7.34
N GLU A 368 -8.41 8.09 8.08
CA GLU A 368 -7.69 7.90 9.34
C GLU A 368 -6.19 8.00 9.05
N ASP A 369 -5.53 8.92 9.76
CA ASP A 369 -4.09 9.11 9.72
C ASP A 369 -3.40 7.84 10.21
N LEU A 370 -3.18 6.92 9.28
CA LEU A 370 -2.16 5.92 9.45
C LEU A 370 -0.86 6.71 9.63
N HIS A 371 -0.29 6.62 10.83
CA HIS A 371 1.09 6.96 11.08
C HIS A 371 2.00 5.99 10.30
N LEU A 372 1.93 6.07 8.96
CA LEU A 372 2.98 5.61 8.09
C LEU A 372 4.13 6.53 8.42
N GLU A 373 5.02 6.06 9.28
CA GLU A 373 6.28 6.72 9.52
C GLU A 373 6.89 6.94 8.13
N LYS A 374 6.89 8.20 7.66
CA LYS A 374 7.52 8.54 6.38
C LYS A 374 8.90 7.92 6.43
N SER A 375 9.28 7.19 5.38
CA SER A 375 10.52 6.41 5.28
C SER A 375 11.75 7.32 5.23
N ALA A 376 11.93 8.09 6.29
CA ALA A 376 13.04 8.91 6.65
C ALA A 376 12.74 9.37 8.09
N PRO A 377 13.57 8.99 9.07
CA PRO A 377 13.95 10.00 10.04
C PRO A 377 14.35 11.21 9.18
N THR A 378 13.75 12.37 9.41
CA THR A 378 14.29 13.66 8.98
C THR A 378 15.81 13.52 9.04
N PRO A 379 16.55 13.79 7.93
CA PRO A 379 17.97 13.48 7.84
C PRO A 379 18.57 13.83 9.19
N VAL A 380 19.11 12.83 9.91
CA VAL A 380 19.73 13.02 11.23
C VAL A 380 20.45 14.33 11.09
N PRO A 381 20.04 15.41 11.79
CA PRO A 381 20.50 16.74 11.44
C PRO A 381 22.00 16.60 11.41
N VAL A 382 22.57 16.71 10.20
CA VAL A 382 24.01 16.84 10.02
C VAL A 382 24.34 17.87 11.06
N LYS A 383 25.09 17.50 12.12
CA LYS A 383 25.34 18.36 13.27
C LYS A 383 25.68 19.71 12.66
N LYS A 384 24.71 20.64 12.66
CA LYS A 384 24.95 21.97 12.16
C LYS A 384 26.04 22.42 13.09
N GLU A 385 27.22 22.73 12.54
CA GLU A 385 28.27 23.34 13.34
C GLU A 385 27.60 24.41 14.19
N PRO A 386 27.77 24.37 15.53
CA PRO A 386 26.98 25.18 16.44
C PRO A 386 27.05 26.61 15.92
N LYS A 387 25.90 27.10 15.45
CA LYS A 387 25.78 28.45 14.92
C LYS A 387 26.25 29.34 16.07
N LYS A 388 27.35 30.07 15.87
CA LYS A 388 27.96 30.89 16.90
C LYS A 388 26.90 31.91 17.33
N MET A 389 26.30 31.70 18.51
CA MET A 389 25.27 32.59 19.04
C MET A 389 25.92 33.96 19.27
N VAL A 390 25.28 35.01 18.78
CA VAL A 390 25.77 36.39 18.93
C VAL A 390 24.82 37.14 19.84
N TRP A 391 25.30 37.58 21.00
CA TRP A 391 24.51 38.36 21.94
C TRP A 391 23.95 39.63 21.29
N LYS A 392 22.65 39.87 21.46
CA LYS A 392 21.92 41.05 20.99
C LYS A 392 20.98 41.53 22.09
N PRO A 393 21.27 42.65 22.78
CA PRO A 393 20.51 43.08 23.96
C PRO A 393 19.06 43.48 23.63
N ASP A 394 18.82 44.02 22.44
CA ASP A 394 17.52 44.58 22.04
C ASP A 394 16.54 43.53 21.47
N VAL A 395 16.96 42.26 21.44
CA VAL A 395 16.10 41.16 20.97
C VAL A 395 15.02 40.90 22.01
N ILE A 396 13.77 40.82 21.56
CA ILE A 396 12.62 40.53 22.43
C ILE A 396 12.62 39.04 22.79
N CYS A 397 12.73 38.75 24.08
CA CYS A 397 12.60 37.45 24.70
C CYS A 397 11.28 37.35 25.48
N GLY A 398 10.78 36.12 25.68
CA GLY A 398 9.57 35.86 26.45
C GLY A 398 8.46 35.17 25.63
N THR A 399 7.60 34.45 26.34
CA THR A 399 6.39 33.84 25.79
C THR A 399 5.15 34.58 26.30
N ASP A 400 4.02 34.32 25.66
CA ASP A 400 2.70 34.93 25.91
C ASP A 400 2.27 35.04 27.38
N GLU A 401 2.71 34.15 28.26
CA GLU A 401 2.32 34.17 29.69
C GLU A 401 3.18 35.07 30.59
N SER A 402 4.43 35.40 30.20
CA SER A 402 5.36 36.19 31.02
C SER A 402 5.65 37.59 30.46
N GLY A 403 5.04 37.92 29.33
CA GLY A 403 5.22 39.19 28.64
C GLY A 403 6.46 39.21 27.74
N PHE A 404 6.49 40.18 26.83
CA PHE A 404 7.61 40.43 25.92
C PHE A 404 8.57 41.42 26.56
N TYR A 405 9.82 41.04 26.77
CA TYR A 405 10.85 41.90 27.34
C TYR A 405 12.17 41.79 26.54
N PRO A 406 12.96 42.86 26.42
CA PRO A 406 14.30 42.79 25.85
C PRO A 406 15.21 41.77 26.56
N ALA A 407 16.12 41.15 25.81
CA ALA A 407 17.13 40.24 26.34
C ALA A 407 17.99 40.89 27.43
N SER A 408 18.27 42.19 27.30
CA SER A 408 18.94 43.00 28.32
C SER A 408 18.21 42.99 29.65
N ASP A 409 16.88 43.07 29.64
CA ASP A 409 16.07 43.18 30.86
C ASP A 409 16.04 41.84 31.59
N ARG A 410 16.00 40.74 30.83
CA ARG A 410 16.13 39.39 31.40
C ARG A 410 17.50 39.14 31.98
N MET A 411 18.55 39.59 31.30
CA MET A 411 19.94 39.51 31.77
C MET A 411 20.09 40.31 33.06
N GLN A 412 19.60 41.55 33.10
CA GLN A 412 19.64 42.41 34.28
C GLN A 412 18.89 41.76 35.45
N TRP A 413 17.71 41.19 35.18
CA TRP A 413 16.95 40.47 36.21
C TRP A 413 17.74 39.28 36.80
N LEU A 414 18.45 38.51 35.97
CA LEU A 414 19.30 37.40 36.43
C LEU A 414 20.48 37.88 37.28
N MET A 415 21.06 39.04 36.95
CA MET A 415 22.11 39.65 37.76
C MET A 415 21.56 40.07 39.13
N ASP A 416 20.43 40.77 39.15
CA ASP A 416 19.85 41.35 40.37
C ASP A 416 19.24 40.31 41.30
N ASN A 417 18.66 39.22 40.76
CA ASN A 417 17.88 38.25 41.53
C ASN A 417 18.58 36.89 41.69
N ALA A 418 19.50 36.53 40.79
CA ALA A 418 20.19 35.24 40.82
C ALA A 418 21.71 35.36 41.08
N ASN A 419 22.21 36.56 41.41
CA ASN A 419 23.63 36.84 41.65
C ASN A 419 24.55 36.30 40.55
N MET A 420 24.09 36.34 39.29
CA MET A 420 24.88 35.89 38.14
C MET A 420 25.82 37.01 37.66
N THR A 421 26.99 36.62 37.16
CA THR A 421 27.84 37.56 36.43
C THR A 421 27.18 37.93 35.09
N GLU A 422 27.53 39.10 34.53
CA GLU A 422 26.97 39.55 33.24
C GLU A 422 27.16 38.50 32.14
N THR A 423 28.36 37.91 32.03
CA THR A 423 28.68 36.88 31.05
C THR A 423 27.84 35.61 31.22
N ASP A 424 27.65 35.16 32.46
CA ASP A 424 26.84 33.97 32.76
C ASP A 424 25.36 34.23 32.48
N ALA A 425 24.86 35.42 32.80
CA ALA A 425 23.51 35.84 32.51
C ALA A 425 23.25 35.91 31.00
N GLN A 426 24.17 36.48 30.21
CA GLN A 426 24.09 36.48 28.74
C GLN A 426 24.02 35.07 28.17
N ASN A 427 24.93 34.18 28.60
CA ASN A 427 24.95 32.79 28.15
C ASN A 427 23.66 32.06 28.51
N LYS A 428 23.11 32.32 29.70
CA LYS A 428 21.85 31.73 30.14
C LYS A 428 20.67 32.22 29.30
N VAL A 429 20.59 33.52 29.00
CA VAL A 429 19.53 34.07 28.13
C VAL A 429 19.63 33.50 26.72
N MET A 430 20.83 33.41 26.13
CA MET A 430 21.02 32.80 24.81
C MET A 430 20.66 31.30 24.80
N ALA A 431 20.85 30.60 25.92
CA ALA A 431 20.44 29.20 26.07
C ALA A 431 18.94 29.02 26.33
N GLU A 432 18.28 29.98 26.99
CA GLU A 432 16.82 30.00 27.21
C GLU A 432 16.06 30.27 25.90
N PHE A 433 16.64 31.05 24.97
CA PHE A 433 15.99 31.48 23.71
C PHE A 433 16.88 31.26 22.46
N PRO A 434 17.33 30.02 22.19
CA PRO A 434 18.34 29.74 21.17
C PRO A 434 17.88 30.05 19.73
N GLU A 435 16.58 30.11 19.49
CA GLU A 435 16.00 30.45 18.19
C GLU A 435 16.22 31.91 17.76
N ILE A 436 16.54 32.80 18.71
CA ILE A 436 16.68 34.25 18.44
C ILE A 436 18.14 34.73 18.37
N PHE A 437 19.11 33.90 18.82
CA PHE A 437 20.54 34.26 18.93
C PHE A 437 21.50 33.58 17.92
#